data_AF-A0AAV1KMK5-F1
#
_entry.id   AF-A0AAV1KMK5-F1
#
_cell.length_a   1.000
_cell.length_b   1.000
_cell.length_c   1.000
_cell.angle_alpha   90.00
_cell.angle_beta   90.00
_cell.angle_gamma   90.00
#
_symmetry.space_group_name_H-M   'P 1'
#
loop_
_entity.id
_entity.type
_entity.pdbx_description
1 polymer ?
#
loop_
_entity_poly.entity_id
_entity_poly.type
_entity_poly.pdbx_seq_one_letter_code
_entity_poly.pdbx_strand_id
1 'polypeptide(L)'
;MLENDMIPKKADASNEKKYRLVIDYRRLNEITIDDKYPLPNISELLDKLGRSCYFTKLDLASGYHQIEVSEKDRQKTAFSTVQDTMSSHVCLSA
;
A
#
# COMPACT_ATOMS: atom_id res chain seq x y z
N MET A 1 -18.42 7.99 1.72
CA MET A 1 -17.05 8.50 1.57
C MET A 1 -17.08 9.93 2.04
N LEU A 2 -16.20 10.30 2.97
CA LEU A 2 -16.02 11.71 3.32
C LEU A 2 -15.21 12.33 2.17
N GLU A 3 -15.55 13.56 1.75
CA GLU A 3 -14.83 14.26 0.66
C GLU A 3 -13.31 14.31 0.90
N ASN A 4 -12.89 14.26 2.15
CA ASN A 4 -11.49 14.29 2.57
C ASN A 4 -10.68 13.02 2.21
N ASP A 5 -11.36 11.89 1.96
CA ASP A 5 -10.69 10.62 1.68
C ASP A 5 -10.42 10.42 0.18
N MET A 6 -10.98 11.28 -0.70
CA MET A 6 -10.76 11.21 -2.14
C MET A 6 -9.70 12.21 -2.59
N ILE A 7 -8.51 11.70 -2.92
CA ILE A 7 -7.40 12.52 -3.40
C ILE A 7 -7.32 12.42 -4.93
N PRO A 8 -7.21 13.53 -5.68
CA PRO A 8 -7.05 13.47 -7.12
C PRO A 8 -5.71 12.81 -7.49
N LYS A 9 -5.73 11.92 -8.49
CA LYS A 9 -4.51 11.40 -9.12
C LYS A 9 -3.94 12.48 -10.04
N LYS A 10 -2.61 12.44 -10.23
CA LYS A 10 -1.97 13.27 -11.27
C LYS A 10 -2.59 12.95 -12.63
N ALA A 11 -2.80 13.98 -13.45
CA ALA A 11 -3.32 13.81 -14.80
C ALA A 11 -2.40 12.88 -15.60
N ASP A 12 -2.99 11.84 -16.19
CA ASP A 12 -2.31 10.99 -17.17
C ASP A 12 -2.47 11.57 -18.58
N ALA A 13 -1.92 10.90 -19.59
CA ALA A 13 -2.10 11.30 -20.99
C ALA A 13 -3.57 11.17 -21.45
N SER A 14 -4.39 10.44 -20.69
CA SER A 14 -5.85 10.48 -20.79
C SER A 14 -6.32 11.76 -20.11
N ASN A 15 -7.12 12.59 -20.77
CA ASN A 15 -7.58 13.86 -20.19
C ASN A 15 -8.68 13.64 -19.12
N GLU A 16 -8.65 12.50 -18.41
CA GLU A 16 -9.67 12.03 -17.49
C GLU A 16 -9.21 12.21 -16.03
N LYS A 17 -10.03 12.88 -15.23
CA LYS A 17 -9.75 13.05 -13.80
C LYS A 17 -10.02 11.74 -13.04
N LYS A 18 -8.96 11.08 -12.59
CA LYS A 18 -9.02 9.92 -11.72
C LYS A 18 -8.80 10.33 -10.26
N TYR A 19 -9.44 9.63 -9.33
CA TYR A 19 -9.27 9.82 -7.90
C TYR A 19 -8.73 8.54 -7.23
N ARG A 20 -8.07 8.69 -6.09
CA ARG A 20 -7.64 7.60 -5.22
C ARG A 20 -8.34 7.75 -3.86
N LEU A 21 -8.86 6.64 -3.34
CA LEU A 21 -9.33 6.55 -1.96
C LEU A 21 -8.09 6.46 -1.06
N VAL A 22 -8.01 7.31 -0.05
CA VAL A 22 -6.94 7.33 0.95
C VAL A 22 -7.60 7.30 2.32
N ILE A 23 -7.33 6.23 3.05
CA ILE A 23 -7.85 6.03 4.40
C ILE A 23 -6.78 6.50 5.38
N ASP A 24 -7.17 7.33 6.33
CA ASP A 24 -6.25 7.87 7.34
C ASP A 24 -5.96 6.84 8.44
N TYR A 25 -4.91 6.05 8.24
CA TYR A 25 -4.42 5.09 9.23
C TYR A 25 -3.39 5.67 10.21
N ARG A 26 -3.14 6.99 10.26
CA ARG A 26 -2.07 7.56 11.12
C ARG A 26 -2.18 7.12 12.58
N ARG A 27 -3.39 7.23 13.15
CA ARG A 27 -3.66 6.82 14.54
C ARG A 27 -3.56 5.31 14.75
N LEU A 28 -3.91 4.52 13.73
CA LEU A 28 -3.75 3.06 13.77
C LEU A 28 -2.27 2.67 13.72
N ASN A 29 -1.48 3.35 12.89
CA ASN A 29 -0.05 3.10 12.74
C ASN A 29 0.70 3.42 14.03
N GLU A 30 0.31 4.47 14.78
CA GLU A 30 0.92 4.83 16.07
C GLU A 30 0.79 3.75 17.16
N ILE A 31 -0.29 2.96 17.13
CA ILE A 31 -0.54 1.89 18.11
C ILE A 31 -0.12 0.51 17.60
N THR A 32 0.27 0.41 16.33
CA THR A 32 0.70 -0.84 15.71
C THR A 32 2.18 -1.08 16.02
N ILE A 33 2.54 -2.35 16.24
CA ILE A 33 3.94 -2.73 16.47
C ILE A 33 4.66 -2.66 15.12
N ASP A 34 5.70 -1.83 15.04
CA ASP A 34 6.55 -1.72 13.86
C ASP A 34 7.18 -3.07 13.51
N ASP A 35 6.89 -3.58 12.30
CA ASP A 35 7.62 -4.70 11.72
C ASP A 35 8.92 -4.21 11.08
N LYS A 36 9.98 -4.17 11.89
CA LYS A 36 11.32 -3.76 11.44
C LYS A 36 12.01 -4.91 10.71
N TYR A 37 11.55 -5.20 9.49
CA TYR A 37 12.30 -6.07 8.60
C TYR A 37 13.54 -5.31 8.08
N PRO A 38 14.76 -5.82 8.29
CA PRO A 38 15.97 -5.13 7.84
C PRO A 38 16.02 -5.14 6.31
N LEU A 39 15.70 -4.00 5.70
CA LEU A 39 15.91 -3.82 4.26
C LEU A 39 17.42 -3.78 3.99
N PRO A 40 17.94 -4.61 3.08
CA PRO A 40 19.35 -4.62 2.75
C PRO A 40 19.78 -3.28 2.16
N ASN A 41 21.04 -2.89 2.39
CA ASN A 41 21.59 -1.69 1.79
C ASN A 41 21.58 -1.83 0.26
N ILE A 42 21.17 -0.76 -0.45
CA ILE A 42 21.10 -0.76 -1.91
C ILE A 42 22.46 -1.11 -2.55
N SER A 43 23.58 -0.65 -2.00
CA SER A 43 24.92 -0.97 -2.50
C SER A 43 25.23 -2.47 -2.38
N GLU A 44 24.86 -3.09 -1.26
CA GLU A 44 25.05 -4.54 -1.07
C GLU A 44 24.20 -5.36 -2.04
N LEU A 45 22.96 -4.91 -2.30
CA LEU A 45 22.07 -5.53 -3.27
C LEU A 45 22.64 -5.43 -4.69
N LEU A 46 23.18 -4.26 -5.06
CA LEU A 46 23.79 -4.02 -6.37
C LEU A 46 25.10 -4.80 -6.55
N ASP A 47 25.94 -4.92 -5.52
CA ASP A 47 27.17 -5.72 -5.56
C ASP A 47 26.86 -7.21 -5.79
N LYS A 48 25.79 -7.71 -5.17
CA LYS A 48 25.29 -9.08 -5.40
C LYS A 48 24.80 -9.27 -6.84
N LEU A 49 24.17 -8.25 -7.42
CA LEU A 49 23.67 -8.26 -8.80
C LEU A 49 24.81 -8.08 -9.83
N GLY A 50 25.85 -7.31 -9.53
CA GLY A 50 26.87 -6.86 -10.48
C GLY A 50 27.69 -7.94 -11.17
N ARG A 51 27.57 -9.20 -10.75
CA ARG A 51 28.23 -10.37 -11.38
C ARG A 51 27.38 -11.05 -12.46
N SER A 52 26.12 -10.65 -12.66
CA SER A 52 25.26 -11.25 -13.70
C SER A 52 25.30 -10.48 -15.02
N CYS A 53 25.24 -11.22 -16.14
CA CYS A 53 25.22 -10.64 -17.50
C CYS A 53 23.84 -10.17 -17.95
N TYR A 54 22.77 -10.65 -17.30
CA TYR A 54 21.38 -10.38 -17.65
C TYR A 54 20.56 -10.09 -16.40
N PHE A 55 19.70 -9.07 -16.49
CA PHE A 55 18.84 -8.64 -15.40
C PHE A 55 17.39 -8.63 -15.87
N THR A 56 16.48 -9.06 -15.00
CA THR A 56 15.04 -8.89 -15.20
C THR A 56 14.45 -8.36 -13.91
N LYS A 57 13.62 -7.33 -14.02
CA LYS A 57 12.85 -6.78 -12.90
C LYS A 57 11.41 -7.24 -13.02
N LEU A 58 10.83 -7.69 -11.92
CA LEU A 58 9.42 -7.99 -11.82
C LEU A 58 8.79 -6.95 -10.89
N ASP A 59 7.70 -6.36 -11.34
CA ASP A 59 6.90 -5.42 -10.54
C ASP A 59 5.59 -6.09 -10.17
N LEU A 60 5.26 -6.11 -8.87
CA LEU A 60 3.99 -6.64 -8.40
C LEU A 60 2.94 -5.53 -8.52
N ALA A 61 2.14 -5.58 -9.59
CA ALA A 61 1.05 -4.64 -9.80
C ALA A 61 0.07 -4.66 -8.62
N SER A 62 -0.10 -3.51 -7.95
CA SER A 62 -0.92 -3.41 -6.74
C SER A 62 -0.52 -4.42 -5.65
N GLY A 63 0.78 -4.66 -5.45
CA GLY A 63 1.29 -5.71 -4.57
C GLY A 63 0.67 -5.76 -3.16
N TYR A 64 0.37 -4.61 -2.55
CA TYR A 64 -0.33 -4.56 -1.26
C TYR A 64 -1.70 -5.25 -1.29
N HIS A 65 -2.48 -5.04 -2.35
CA HIS A 65 -3.82 -5.63 -2.49
C HIS A 65 -3.80 -7.14 -2.75
N GLN A 66 -2.62 -7.72 -3.00
CA GLN A 66 -2.46 -9.16 -3.18
C GLN A 66 -2.20 -9.88 -1.85
N ILE A 67 -1.77 -9.15 -0.82
CA ILE A 67 -1.42 -9.72 0.49
C ILE A 67 -2.65 -9.68 1.39
N GLU A 68 -3.05 -10.83 1.92
CA GLU A 68 -4.18 -10.94 2.83
C GLU A 68 -3.87 -10.40 4.23
N VAL A 69 -4.83 -9.70 4.80
CA VAL A 69 -4.82 -9.31 6.22
C VAL A 69 -5.34 -10.49 7.04
N SER A 70 -4.57 -10.83 8.09
CA SER A 70 -4.95 -11.79 9.14
C SER A 70 -6.39 -11.57 9.58
N GLU A 71 -7.19 -12.64 9.63
CA GLU A 71 -8.63 -12.55 9.94
C GLU A 71 -8.92 -11.84 11.26
N LYS A 72 -8.04 -12.01 12.25
CA LYS A 72 -8.14 -11.39 13.58
C LYS A 72 -7.93 -9.88 13.54
N ASP A 73 -7.22 -9.39 12.53
CA ASP A 73 -6.78 -8.01 12.39
C ASP A 73 -7.58 -7.22 11.35
N ARG A 74 -8.42 -7.89 10.53
CA ARG A 74 -9.29 -7.23 9.52
C ARG A 74 -10.17 -6.13 10.12
N GLN A 75 -10.69 -6.34 11.33
CA GLN A 75 -11.49 -5.33 12.03
C GLN A 75 -10.70 -4.05 12.37
N LYS A 76 -9.36 -4.14 12.51
CA LYS A 76 -8.51 -2.97 12.80
C LYS A 76 -8.35 -2.07 11.58
N THR A 77 -8.51 -2.62 10.37
CA THR A 77 -8.43 -1.86 9.11
C THR A 77 -9.77 -1.28 8.68
N ALA A 78 -10.78 -1.31 9.57
CA ALA A 78 -12.11 -0.81 9.27
C ALA A 78 -12.12 0.70 9.00
N PHE A 79 -12.91 1.11 8.01
CA PHE A 79 -13.15 2.50 7.66
C PHE A 79 -14.64 2.72 7.39
N SER A 80 -15.12 3.92 7.72
CA SER A 80 -16.53 4.27 7.53
C SER A 80 -16.72 4.98 6.20
N THR A 81 -17.76 4.58 5.48
CA THR A 81 -18.31 5.32 4.34
C THR A 81 -19.57 6.07 4.79
N VAL A 82 -20.25 6.75 3.86
CA VAL A 82 -21.46 7.53 4.19
C VAL A 82 -22.64 6.61 4.51
N GLN A 83 -22.58 5.35 4.06
CA GLN A 83 -23.68 4.40 4.16
C GLN A 83 -23.33 3.23 5.10
N ASP A 84 -22.10 2.74 5.03
CA ASP A 84 -21.68 1.55 5.80
C ASP A 84 -20.23 1.64 6.28
N THR A 85 -19.91 0.84 7.29
CA THR A 85 -18.52 0.60 7.73
C THR A 85 -18.00 -0.69 7.12
N MET A 86 -16.82 -0.62 6.50
CA MET A 86 -16.20 -1.73 5.78
C MET A 86 -14.82 -2.04 6.36
N SER A 87 -14.40 -3.30 6.32
CA SER A 87 -13.04 -3.74 6.67
C SER A 87 -12.28 -4.25 5.46
N SER A 88 -10.98 -4.00 5.38
CA SER A 88 -10.16 -4.56 4.29
C SER A 88 -9.76 -6.00 4.58
N HIS A 89 -9.94 -6.88 3.60
CA HIS A 89 -9.42 -8.26 3.65
C HIS A 89 -7.95 -8.35 3.21
N VAL A 90 -7.45 -7.31 2.54
CA VAL A 90 -6.11 -7.22 1.97
C VAL A 90 -5.39 -5.98 2.48
N CYS A 91 -4.06 -5.99 2.39
CA CYS A 91 -3.24 -4.88 2.80
C CYS A 91 -3.52 -3.67 1.90
N LEU A 92 -3.68 -2.52 2.52
CA LEU A 92 -3.80 -1.24 1.83
C LEU A 92 -2.45 -0.55 1.89
N SER A 93 -2.10 0.18 0.83
CA SER A 93 -0.89 1.00 0.83
C SER A 93 -1.01 2.07 1.91
N ALA A 94 -0.09 2.05 2.88
CA ALA A 94 0.05 3.08 3.90
C ALA A 94 0.58 4.41 3.32
#